data_AF-A0A818M5P3-F1
#
_entry.id   AF-A0A818M5P3-F1
#
_cell.length_a   1.000
_cell.length_b   1.000
_cell.length_c   1.000
_cell.angle_alpha   90.00
_cell.angle_beta   90.00
_cell.angle_gamma   90.00
#
_symmetry.space_group_name_H-M   'P 1'
#
loop_
_entity.id
_entity.type
_entity.pdbx_description
1 polymer ?
#
loop_
_entity_poly.entity_id
_entity_poly.type
_entity_poly.pdbx_seq_one_letter_code
_entity_poly.pdbx_strand_id
1 'polypeptide(L)'
;FIFFIELGEYIDRRCVYYRKPLVDSGTLGTKASVQVVVPHLTESYSSTRDPPDPSIPMCLLHNFPNLIEHTIQWARDNFAGLFTIPAQQVEEYQRNPGEFAQRTSKNLSEYDRNEIIENVQRSLGSDRPKDFLDCIKWSRNLFQQQFHNTIAQLLYNFPHDHKTTAGERFWSGNKRCPHVLNFDVNNRTHLDFIVAASNLLAHIYFIEQIRDREYIAEQVSKIKVQEFQPKSGVQIFENDEQLKTDMEKKRRKNSIIEDDQTEQEKINKLLNRLPKHNEIRSINIR
;
A
#
# COMPACT_ATOMS: atom_id res chain seq x y z
N PHE A 1 -2.35 -19.74 2.82
CA PHE A 1 -1.47 -20.66 2.08
C PHE A 1 -0.02 -20.53 2.53
N ILE A 2 0.63 -19.36 2.42
CA ILE A 2 2.05 -19.15 2.80
C ILE A 2 2.40 -19.63 4.22
N PHE A 3 1.58 -19.29 5.22
CA PHE A 3 1.81 -19.69 6.63
C PHE A 3 1.82 -21.22 6.85
N PHE A 4 1.17 -21.99 5.98
CA PHE A 4 1.11 -23.45 6.08
C PHE A 4 2.30 -24.13 5.38
N ILE A 5 2.84 -23.52 4.30
CA ILE A 5 4.05 -24.01 3.64
C ILE A 5 5.26 -23.85 4.57
N GLU A 6 5.41 -22.69 5.21
CA GLU A 6 6.50 -22.42 6.17
C GLU A 6 6.48 -23.39 7.37
N LEU A 7 5.27 -23.77 7.81
CA LEU A 7 5.09 -24.77 8.86
C LEU A 7 5.50 -26.18 8.39
N GLY A 8 5.14 -26.56 7.16
CA GLY A 8 5.57 -27.82 6.53
C GLY A 8 7.09 -27.93 6.45
N GLU A 9 7.77 -26.88 5.97
CA GLU A 9 9.25 -26.82 5.93
C GLU A 9 9.87 -26.88 7.34
N TYR A 10 9.24 -26.26 8.33
CA TYR A 10 9.71 -26.35 9.72
C TYR A 10 9.62 -27.78 10.25
N ILE A 11 8.48 -28.46 10.03
CA ILE A 11 8.26 -29.83 10.48
C ILE A 11 9.21 -30.80 9.74
N ASP A 12 9.38 -30.64 8.43
CA ASP A 12 10.34 -31.41 7.62
C ASP A 12 11.76 -31.30 8.20
N ARG A 13 12.24 -30.07 8.43
CA ARG A 13 13.57 -29.84 9.04
C ARG A 13 13.73 -30.55 10.39
N ARG A 14 12.70 -30.55 11.23
CA ARG A 14 12.71 -31.28 12.51
C ARG A 14 12.72 -32.80 12.30
N CYS A 15 11.92 -33.32 11.38
CA CYS A 15 11.84 -34.76 11.10
C CYS A 15 13.17 -35.29 10.53
N VAL A 16 13.81 -34.54 9.63
CA VAL A 16 15.15 -34.84 9.12
C VAL A 16 16.16 -34.86 10.26
N TYR A 17 16.18 -33.82 11.11
CA TYR A 17 17.12 -33.73 12.24
C TYR A 17 16.98 -34.91 13.22
N TYR A 18 15.75 -35.26 13.60
CA TYR A 18 15.46 -36.35 14.53
C TYR A 18 15.33 -37.73 13.87
N ARG A 19 15.56 -37.83 12.55
CA ARG A 19 15.43 -39.05 11.75
C ARG A 19 14.07 -39.74 11.96
N LYS A 20 13.00 -38.94 11.98
CA LYS A 20 11.62 -39.43 12.09
C LYS A 20 10.96 -39.43 10.71
N PRO A 21 10.14 -40.45 10.38
CA PRO A 21 9.32 -40.42 9.17
C PRO A 21 8.27 -39.31 9.26
N LEU A 22 7.90 -38.76 8.10
CA LEU A 22 6.89 -37.71 7.95
C LEU A 22 5.90 -38.11 6.86
N VAL A 23 4.61 -37.88 7.12
CA VAL A 23 3.55 -37.95 6.11
C VAL A 23 2.95 -36.55 6.03
N ASP A 24 3.13 -35.89 4.90
CA ASP A 24 2.53 -34.60 4.61
C ASP A 24 1.38 -34.77 3.61
N SER A 25 0.35 -33.93 3.75
CA SER A 25 -0.82 -33.98 2.87
C SER A 25 -1.43 -32.60 2.70
N GLY A 26 -1.83 -32.27 1.48
CA GLY A 26 -2.46 -31.00 1.13
C GLY A 26 -3.73 -31.18 0.30
N THR A 27 -4.63 -30.20 0.36
CA THR A 27 -5.82 -30.14 -0.50
C THR A 27 -6.03 -28.73 -1.06
N LEU A 28 -6.51 -28.63 -2.31
CA LEU A 28 -6.91 -27.38 -2.94
C LEU A 28 -8.16 -27.63 -3.80
N GLY A 29 -9.32 -27.28 -3.28
CA GLY A 29 -10.61 -27.62 -3.90
C GLY A 29 -10.78 -29.14 -3.97
N THR A 30 -10.91 -29.68 -5.18
CA THR A 30 -11.01 -31.14 -5.42
C THR A 30 -9.65 -31.82 -5.62
N LYS A 31 -8.55 -31.06 -5.62
CA LYS A 31 -7.19 -31.59 -5.76
C LYS A 31 -6.66 -32.00 -4.38
N ALA A 32 -5.93 -33.11 -4.32
CA ALA A 32 -5.26 -33.57 -3.11
C ALA A 32 -3.85 -34.08 -3.45
N SER A 33 -2.92 -33.92 -2.51
CA SER A 33 -1.57 -34.45 -2.58
C SER A 33 -1.21 -35.11 -1.25
N VAL A 34 -0.39 -36.16 -1.32
CA VAL A 34 0.22 -36.83 -0.16
C VAL A 34 1.68 -37.09 -0.49
N GLN A 35 2.58 -36.74 0.42
CA GLN A 35 4.01 -37.00 0.31
C GLN A 35 4.48 -37.76 1.55
N VAL A 36 5.22 -38.85 1.34
CA VAL A 36 5.77 -39.67 2.43
C VAL A 36 7.28 -39.53 2.42
N VAL A 37 7.85 -39.08 3.54
CA VAL A 37 9.29 -38.91 3.75
C VAL A 37 9.80 -40.01 4.68
N VAL A 38 10.67 -40.86 4.17
CA VAL A 38 11.30 -41.96 4.90
C VAL A 38 12.80 -41.66 5.09
N PRO A 39 13.30 -41.62 6.35
CA PRO A 39 14.70 -41.32 6.61
C PRO A 39 15.65 -42.26 5.85
N HIS A 40 16.67 -41.68 5.22
CA HIS A 40 17.70 -42.40 4.45
C HIS A 40 17.19 -43.14 3.19
N LEU A 41 15.94 -42.92 2.77
CA LEU A 41 15.36 -43.58 1.60
C LEU A 41 14.79 -42.60 0.57
N THR A 42 13.98 -41.64 1.00
CA THR A 42 13.35 -40.65 0.10
C THR A 42 13.97 -39.27 0.30
N GLU A 43 13.74 -38.38 -0.67
CA GLU A 43 13.99 -36.96 -0.47
C GLU A 43 13.05 -36.37 0.60
N SER A 44 13.46 -35.24 1.18
CA SER A 44 12.66 -34.51 2.16
C SER A 44 11.66 -33.57 1.46
N TYR A 45 10.64 -33.13 2.17
CA TYR A 45 9.64 -32.20 1.63
C TYR A 45 10.30 -30.94 1.06
N SER A 46 11.29 -30.38 1.78
CA SER A 46 11.98 -29.13 1.37
C SER A 46 13.00 -29.30 0.23
N SER A 47 13.16 -30.52 -0.30
CA SER A 47 14.11 -30.80 -1.39
C SER A 47 13.61 -30.30 -2.74
N THR A 48 12.29 -30.21 -2.91
CA THR A 48 11.63 -29.60 -4.07
C THR A 48 10.93 -28.33 -3.60
N ARG A 49 11.09 -27.23 -4.36
CA ARG A 49 10.38 -25.98 -4.09
C ARG A 49 9.18 -25.86 -5.01
N ASP A 50 8.02 -25.58 -4.42
CA ASP A 50 6.85 -25.20 -5.19
C ASP A 50 7.12 -23.91 -5.97
N PRO A 51 6.49 -23.75 -7.16
CA PRO A 51 6.55 -22.50 -7.89
C PRO A 51 6.07 -21.35 -6.99
N PRO A 52 6.77 -20.20 -6.97
CA PRO A 52 6.29 -19.06 -6.23
C PRO A 52 4.94 -18.59 -6.79
N ASP A 53 4.07 -18.08 -5.92
CA ASP A 53 2.83 -17.45 -6.36
C ASP A 53 3.15 -16.32 -7.37
N PRO A 54 2.44 -16.25 -8.51
CA PRO A 54 2.69 -15.22 -9.50
C PRO A 54 2.38 -13.85 -8.90
N SER A 55 3.37 -12.96 -8.83
CA SER A 55 3.17 -11.57 -8.42
C SER A 55 2.64 -10.74 -9.57
N ILE A 56 1.65 -9.90 -9.29
CA ILE A 56 1.09 -8.97 -10.28
C ILE A 56 2.07 -7.78 -10.41
N PRO A 57 2.51 -7.44 -11.63
CA PRO A 57 3.33 -6.25 -11.88
C PRO A 57 2.74 -4.98 -11.28
N MET A 58 3.60 -4.12 -10.71
CA MET A 58 3.18 -2.89 -10.04
C MET A 58 2.48 -1.91 -11.00
N CYS A 59 2.95 -1.82 -12.25
CA CYS A 59 2.32 -1.01 -13.29
C CYS A 59 0.87 -1.44 -13.59
N LEU A 60 0.56 -2.75 -13.53
CA LEU A 60 -0.79 -3.28 -13.74
C LEU A 60 -1.70 -2.97 -12.55
N LEU A 61 -1.16 -2.99 -11.32
CA LEU A 61 -1.93 -2.66 -10.12
C LEU A 61 -2.27 -1.17 -10.06
N HIS A 62 -1.32 -0.29 -10.39
CA HIS A 62 -1.50 1.16 -10.19
C HIS A 62 -2.10 1.90 -11.39
N ASN A 63 -1.80 1.51 -12.62
CA ASN A 63 -2.15 2.31 -13.81
C ASN A 63 -2.99 1.54 -14.83
N PHE A 64 -2.74 0.25 -15.02
CA PHE A 64 -3.34 -0.53 -16.11
C PHE A 64 -4.04 -1.82 -15.65
N PRO A 65 -4.96 -1.79 -14.68
CA PRO A 65 -5.70 -2.98 -14.29
C PRO A 65 -6.66 -3.39 -15.40
N ASN A 66 -6.66 -4.68 -15.74
CA ASN A 66 -7.55 -5.26 -16.76
C ASN A 66 -8.41 -6.41 -16.23
N LEU A 67 -8.04 -6.99 -15.09
CA LEU A 67 -8.75 -8.04 -14.38
C LEU A 67 -9.21 -7.56 -12.99
N ILE A 68 -10.25 -8.20 -12.45
CA ILE A 68 -10.82 -7.83 -11.15
C ILE A 68 -9.83 -8.06 -10.01
N GLU A 69 -9.01 -9.12 -10.11
CA GLU A 69 -7.95 -9.47 -9.17
C GLU A 69 -6.95 -8.33 -8.99
N HIS A 70 -6.65 -7.58 -10.07
CA HIS A 70 -5.74 -6.44 -10.01
C HIS A 70 -6.34 -5.32 -9.16
N THR A 71 -7.62 -5.01 -9.34
CA THR A 71 -8.31 -3.99 -8.54
C THR A 71 -8.53 -4.42 -7.09
N ILE A 72 -8.71 -5.73 -6.83
CA ILE A 72 -8.81 -6.28 -5.47
C ILE A 72 -7.47 -6.15 -4.75
N GLN A 73 -6.37 -6.52 -5.41
CA GLN A 73 -5.03 -6.38 -4.84
C GLN A 73 -4.69 -4.90 -4.61
N TRP A 74 -4.98 -4.01 -5.58
CA TRP A 74 -4.86 -2.56 -5.40
C TRP A 74 -5.68 -2.07 -4.19
N ALA A 75 -6.93 -2.51 -4.04
CA ALA A 75 -7.78 -2.10 -2.93
C ALA A 75 -7.25 -2.60 -1.56
N ARG A 76 -6.71 -3.82 -1.52
CA ARG A 76 -6.05 -4.38 -0.33
C ARG A 76 -4.81 -3.57 0.06
N ASP A 77 -3.98 -3.20 -0.91
CA ASP A 77 -2.78 -2.42 -0.67
C ASP A 77 -3.13 -0.99 -0.22
N ASN A 78 -4.18 -0.39 -0.80
CA ASN A 78 -4.72 0.89 -0.32
C ASN A 78 -5.27 0.79 1.10
N PHE A 79 -5.98 -0.29 1.43
CA PHE A 79 -6.47 -0.51 2.79
C PHE A 79 -5.31 -0.53 3.79
N ALA A 80 -4.27 -1.31 3.53
CA ALA A 80 -3.09 -1.37 4.40
C ALA A 80 -2.36 -0.02 4.47
N GLY A 81 -2.15 0.63 3.32
CA GLY A 81 -1.45 1.91 3.21
C GLY A 81 -2.19 3.09 3.87
N LEU A 82 -3.51 3.03 4.00
CA LEU A 82 -4.31 4.08 4.62
C LEU A 82 -4.59 3.80 6.10
N PHE A 83 -4.89 2.56 6.45
CA PHE A 83 -5.51 2.22 7.73
C PHE A 83 -4.64 1.36 8.66
N THR A 84 -3.48 0.88 8.19
CA THR A 84 -2.62 -0.02 8.98
C THR A 84 -1.20 0.50 9.09
N ILE A 85 -0.56 0.75 7.95
CA ILE A 85 0.85 1.13 7.88
C ILE A 85 1.11 2.48 8.59
N PRO A 86 0.35 3.56 8.33
CA PRO A 86 0.59 4.84 9.01
C PRO A 86 0.35 4.74 10.53
N ALA A 87 -0.69 4.01 10.95
CA ALA A 87 -1.00 3.82 12.36
C ALA A 87 0.14 3.07 13.09
N GLN A 88 0.65 1.99 12.50
CA GLN A 88 1.82 1.26 13.04
C GLN A 88 3.07 2.14 13.11
N GLN A 89 3.34 2.94 12.08
CA GLN A 89 4.49 3.86 12.07
C GLN A 89 4.39 4.90 13.18
N VAL A 90 3.19 5.42 13.43
CA VAL A 90 2.93 6.34 14.54
C VAL A 90 3.11 5.66 15.89
N GLU A 91 2.56 4.45 16.07
CA GLU A 91 2.70 3.69 17.32
C GLU A 91 4.18 3.41 17.63
N GLU A 92 4.96 2.96 16.64
CA GLU A 92 6.39 2.71 16.78
C GLU A 92 7.16 4.00 17.13
N TYR A 93 6.84 5.11 16.46
CA TYR A 93 7.43 6.41 16.75
C TYR A 93 7.08 6.89 18.17
N GLN A 94 5.82 6.75 18.59
CA GLN A 94 5.38 7.11 19.94
C GLN A 94 6.01 6.21 21.01
N ARG A 95 6.29 4.94 20.71
CA ARG A 95 6.96 4.01 21.63
C ARG A 95 8.43 4.37 21.83
N ASN A 96 9.19 4.57 20.76
CA ASN A 96 10.61 4.91 20.83
C ASN A 96 11.08 5.75 19.63
N PRO A 97 11.08 7.09 19.74
CA PRO A 97 11.50 7.98 18.66
C PRO A 97 12.93 7.75 18.17
N GLY A 98 13.86 7.48 19.08
CA GLY A 98 15.28 7.33 18.76
C GLY A 98 15.55 6.07 17.93
N GLU A 99 14.98 4.95 18.36
CA GLU A 99 15.08 3.67 17.63
C GLU A 99 14.34 3.72 16.28
N PHE A 100 13.16 4.34 16.25
CA PHE A 100 12.41 4.57 15.01
C PHE A 100 13.24 5.37 14.00
N ALA A 101 13.84 6.48 14.42
CA ALA A 101 14.68 7.31 13.56
C ALA A 101 15.95 6.58 13.10
N GLN A 102 16.57 5.77 13.97
CA GLN A 102 17.74 4.96 13.64
C GLN A 102 17.41 3.89 12.58
N ARG A 103 16.30 3.16 12.73
CA ARG A 103 15.87 2.15 11.75
C ARG A 103 15.55 2.79 10.41
N THR A 104 14.86 3.93 10.45
CA THR A 104 14.44 4.69 9.26
C THR A 104 15.61 5.34 8.53
N SER A 105 16.70 5.66 9.24
CA SER A 105 17.93 6.22 8.65
C SER A 105 18.82 5.17 7.97
N LYS A 106 18.90 3.95 8.51
CA LYS A 106 19.86 2.92 8.07
C LYS A 106 19.39 2.05 6.91
N ASN A 107 18.10 1.71 6.86
CA ASN A 107 17.64 0.56 6.06
C ASN A 107 16.70 0.90 4.90
N LEU A 108 16.56 2.18 4.53
CA LEU A 108 15.55 2.62 3.57
C LEU A 108 16.10 3.58 2.52
N SER A 109 15.52 3.51 1.32
CA SER A 109 15.78 4.51 0.29
C SER A 109 15.24 5.87 0.73
N GLU A 110 15.74 6.96 0.13
CA GLU A 110 15.28 8.30 0.49
C GLU A 110 13.78 8.50 0.24
N TYR A 111 13.23 7.86 -0.80
CA TYR A 111 11.81 7.87 -1.10
C TYR A 111 11.01 7.23 0.05
N ASP A 112 11.32 5.98 0.40
CA ASP A 112 10.62 5.25 1.46
C ASP A 112 10.74 6.00 2.81
N ARG A 113 11.92 6.56 3.08
CA ARG A 113 12.17 7.37 4.28
C ARG A 113 11.27 8.60 4.33
N ASN A 114 11.14 9.33 3.23
CA ASN A 114 10.30 10.52 3.16
C ASN A 114 8.82 10.15 3.31
N GLU A 115 8.37 9.05 2.69
CA GLU A 115 7.00 8.56 2.82
C GLU A 115 6.66 8.22 4.28
N ILE A 116 7.55 7.51 5.00
CA ILE A 116 7.36 7.21 6.43
C ILE A 116 7.25 8.47 7.27
N ILE A 117 8.13 9.45 7.06
CA ILE A 117 8.09 10.72 7.80
C ILE A 117 6.78 11.46 7.53
N GLU A 118 6.38 11.53 6.26
CA GLU A 118 5.17 12.22 5.84
C GLU A 118 3.92 11.55 6.43
N ASN A 119 3.87 10.21 6.46
CA ASN A 119 2.79 9.46 7.11
C ASN A 119 2.68 9.82 8.60
N VAL A 120 3.79 9.81 9.34
CA VAL A 120 3.78 10.16 10.77
C VAL A 120 3.38 11.63 10.97
N GLN A 121 3.93 12.55 10.17
CA GLN A 121 3.61 13.98 10.24
C GLN A 121 2.13 14.25 9.96
N ARG A 122 1.57 13.67 8.90
CA ARG A 122 0.16 13.84 8.55
C ARG A 122 -0.76 13.26 9.60
N SER A 123 -0.47 12.02 10.03
CA SER A 123 -1.30 11.28 10.98
C SER A 123 -1.40 11.98 12.34
N LEU A 124 -0.33 12.65 12.78
CA LEU A 124 -0.27 13.39 14.04
C LEU A 124 -0.55 14.89 13.89
N GLY A 125 -0.57 15.40 12.66
CA GLY A 125 -0.62 16.82 12.34
C GLY A 125 -1.95 17.26 11.74
N SER A 126 -1.89 17.82 10.53
CA SER A 126 -3.03 18.47 9.87
C SER A 126 -4.15 17.52 9.47
N ASP A 127 -3.82 16.27 9.18
CA ASP A 127 -4.75 15.32 8.58
C ASP A 127 -5.48 14.50 9.65
N ARG A 128 -5.16 14.72 10.93
CA ARG A 128 -5.83 14.09 12.06
C ARG A 128 -7.30 14.56 12.14
N PRO A 129 -8.27 13.63 12.06
CA PRO A 129 -9.68 13.98 12.26
C PRO A 129 -9.95 14.31 13.73
N LYS A 130 -10.86 15.26 13.98
CA LYS A 130 -11.29 15.63 15.34
C LYS A 130 -12.65 15.05 15.69
N ASP A 131 -13.50 14.87 14.69
CA ASP A 131 -14.84 14.33 14.80
C ASP A 131 -15.16 13.45 13.59
N PHE A 132 -16.33 12.82 13.60
CA PHE A 132 -16.75 11.95 12.50
C PHE A 132 -16.99 12.73 11.19
N LEU A 133 -17.36 14.01 11.26
CA LEU A 133 -17.55 14.84 10.07
C LEU A 133 -16.22 15.08 9.34
N ASP A 134 -15.12 15.26 10.07
CA ASP A 134 -13.78 15.31 9.50
C ASP A 134 -13.40 13.98 8.83
N CYS A 135 -13.83 12.83 9.37
CA CYS A 135 -13.67 11.54 8.70
C CYS A 135 -14.44 11.46 7.37
N ILE A 136 -15.66 12.02 7.30
CA ILE A 136 -16.44 12.11 6.05
C ILE A 136 -15.76 13.05 5.03
N LYS A 137 -15.21 14.18 5.48
CA LYS A 137 -14.42 15.08 4.61
C LYS A 137 -13.20 14.38 4.07
N TRP A 138 -12.45 13.67 4.91
CA TRP A 138 -11.29 12.92 4.50
C TRP A 138 -11.64 11.86 3.45
N SER A 139 -12.67 11.04 3.70
CA SER A 139 -13.08 9.98 2.77
C SER A 139 -13.59 10.54 1.43
N ARG A 140 -14.28 11.69 1.44
CA ARG A 140 -14.73 12.35 0.20
C ARG A 140 -13.57 12.88 -0.64
N ASN A 141 -12.54 13.45 -0.01
CA ASN A 141 -11.32 13.87 -0.70
C ASN A 141 -10.50 12.67 -1.18
N LEU A 142 -10.47 11.59 -0.40
CA LEU A 142 -9.81 10.34 -0.81
C LEU A 142 -10.48 9.73 -2.05
N PHE A 143 -11.82 9.68 -2.09
CA PHE A 143 -12.56 9.23 -3.28
C PHE A 143 -12.18 10.06 -4.51
N GLN A 144 -12.16 11.39 -4.35
CA GLN A 144 -11.77 12.30 -5.43
C GLN A 144 -10.35 11.97 -5.91
N GLN A 145 -9.42 11.79 -4.99
CA GLN A 145 -8.04 11.54 -5.33
C GLN A 145 -7.88 10.24 -6.10
N GLN A 146 -8.43 9.13 -5.58
CA GLN A 146 -8.22 7.78 -6.12
C GLN A 146 -9.00 7.52 -7.42
N PHE A 147 -10.27 7.91 -7.48
CA PHE A 147 -11.17 7.50 -8.57
C PHE A 147 -11.40 8.59 -9.62
N HIS A 148 -11.00 9.82 -9.33
CA HIS A 148 -11.08 10.93 -10.29
C HIS A 148 -9.69 11.49 -10.64
N ASN A 149 -8.95 12.05 -9.68
CA ASN A 149 -7.75 12.84 -9.97
C ASN A 149 -6.62 12.00 -10.56
N THR A 150 -6.34 10.84 -9.97
CA THR A 150 -5.33 9.93 -10.51
C THR A 150 -5.69 9.47 -11.92
N ILE A 151 -6.97 9.22 -12.19
CA ILE A 151 -7.45 8.82 -13.53
C ILE A 151 -7.39 9.99 -14.52
N ALA A 152 -7.76 11.18 -14.11
CA ALA A 152 -7.67 12.39 -14.92
C ALA A 152 -6.22 12.72 -15.28
N GLN A 153 -5.28 12.56 -14.33
CA GLN A 153 -3.85 12.70 -14.59
C GLN A 153 -3.36 11.64 -15.59
N LEU A 154 -3.79 10.38 -15.44
CA LEU A 154 -3.43 9.30 -16.36
C LEU A 154 -3.92 9.59 -17.78
N LEU A 155 -5.15 10.08 -17.95
CA LEU A 155 -5.71 10.46 -19.25
C LEU A 155 -5.09 11.74 -19.83
N TYR A 156 -4.60 12.66 -18.99
CA TYR A 156 -3.82 13.80 -19.46
C TYR A 156 -2.48 13.35 -20.06
N ASN A 157 -1.81 12.41 -19.41
CA ASN A 157 -0.57 11.81 -19.88
C ASN A 157 -0.77 10.95 -21.13
N PHE A 158 -1.85 10.17 -21.16
CA PHE A 158 -2.19 9.28 -22.26
C PHE A 158 -3.65 9.50 -22.68
N PRO A 159 -3.90 10.49 -23.56
CA PRO A 159 -5.25 10.75 -24.08
C PRO A 159 -5.93 9.52 -24.69
N HIS A 160 -7.25 9.57 -24.83
CA HIS A 160 -8.05 8.44 -25.35
C HIS A 160 -7.58 7.96 -26.74
N ASP A 161 -7.09 8.86 -27.57
CA ASP A 161 -6.58 8.61 -28.92
C ASP A 161 -5.04 8.51 -28.98
N HIS A 162 -4.36 8.42 -27.82
CA HIS A 162 -2.91 8.36 -27.75
C HIS A 162 -2.35 7.20 -28.58
N LYS A 163 -1.30 7.50 -29.35
CA LYS A 163 -0.58 6.53 -30.17
C LYS A 163 0.86 6.39 -29.69
N THR A 164 1.37 5.17 -29.72
CA THR A 164 2.77 4.89 -29.43
C THR A 164 3.67 5.46 -30.53
N THR A 165 4.99 5.46 -30.31
CA THR A 165 5.98 5.88 -31.32
C THR A 165 5.92 5.04 -32.59
N ALA A 166 5.45 3.79 -32.51
CA ALA A 166 5.21 2.91 -33.65
C ALA A 166 3.89 3.22 -34.40
N GLY A 167 3.08 4.15 -33.91
CA GLY A 167 1.79 4.55 -34.51
C GLY A 167 0.59 3.70 -34.09
N GLU A 168 0.80 2.70 -33.22
CA GLU A 168 -0.26 1.84 -32.68
C GLU A 168 -1.06 2.55 -31.58
N ARG A 169 -2.32 2.14 -31.36
CA ARG A 169 -3.14 2.69 -30.27
C ARG A 169 -2.58 2.27 -28.92
N PHE A 170 -2.31 3.23 -28.05
CA PHE A 170 -1.81 2.98 -26.69
C PHE A 170 -2.81 2.17 -25.85
N TRP A 171 -4.09 2.57 -25.90
CA TRP A 171 -5.19 1.86 -25.25
C TRP A 171 -5.65 0.68 -26.10
N SER A 172 -4.87 -0.40 -26.09
CA SER A 172 -5.17 -1.65 -26.81
C SER A 172 -4.70 -2.88 -26.04
N GLY A 173 -5.17 -4.06 -26.45
CA GLY A 173 -4.87 -5.34 -25.79
C GLY A 173 -5.27 -5.32 -24.31
N ASN A 174 -4.27 -5.44 -23.43
CA ASN A 174 -4.46 -5.44 -21.98
C ASN A 174 -4.60 -4.05 -21.35
N LYS A 175 -4.35 -2.95 -22.09
CA LYS A 175 -4.50 -1.58 -21.58
C LYS A 175 -5.91 -1.07 -21.85
N ARG A 176 -6.76 -1.11 -20.82
CA ARG A 176 -8.15 -0.60 -20.90
C ARG A 176 -8.15 0.89 -20.61
N CYS A 177 -8.71 1.68 -21.52
CA CYS A 177 -8.85 3.12 -21.32
C CYS A 177 -9.81 3.41 -20.16
N PRO A 178 -9.37 4.09 -19.08
CA PRO A 178 -10.21 4.33 -17.92
C PRO A 178 -11.16 5.52 -18.17
N HIS A 179 -12.12 5.67 -17.26
CA HIS A 179 -13.02 6.83 -17.22
C HIS A 179 -12.98 7.41 -15.80
N VAL A 180 -12.96 8.73 -15.71
CA VAL A 180 -13.03 9.42 -14.42
C VAL A 180 -14.37 9.16 -13.76
N LEU A 181 -14.37 8.93 -12.45
CA LEU A 181 -15.60 8.80 -11.67
C LEU A 181 -15.91 10.12 -10.96
N ASN A 182 -17.07 10.69 -11.30
CA ASN A 182 -17.64 11.78 -10.52
C ASN A 182 -18.41 11.19 -9.34
N PHE A 183 -18.15 11.71 -8.14
CA PHE A 183 -18.86 11.27 -6.95
C PHE A 183 -20.36 11.54 -7.10
N ASP A 184 -21.15 10.54 -6.74
CA ASP A 184 -22.61 10.60 -6.75
C ASP A 184 -23.10 9.92 -5.48
N VAL A 185 -23.82 10.68 -4.66
CA VAL A 185 -24.35 10.20 -3.37
C VAL A 185 -25.39 9.10 -3.54
N ASN A 186 -26.08 9.06 -4.68
CA ASN A 186 -27.11 8.05 -4.98
C ASN A 186 -26.50 6.75 -5.52
N ASN A 187 -25.23 6.77 -5.93
CA ASN A 187 -24.54 5.56 -6.32
C ASN A 187 -24.14 4.78 -5.07
N ARG A 188 -24.71 3.57 -4.94
CA ARG A 188 -24.46 2.67 -3.81
C ARG A 188 -22.97 2.46 -3.54
N THR A 189 -22.17 2.19 -4.56
CA THR A 189 -20.73 1.89 -4.38
C THR A 189 -19.92 3.10 -3.95
N HIS A 190 -20.30 4.30 -4.43
CA HIS A 190 -19.67 5.54 -4.01
C HIS A 190 -19.97 5.83 -2.54
N LEU A 191 -21.23 5.70 -2.12
CA LEU A 191 -21.62 5.89 -0.73
C LEU A 191 -21.05 4.80 0.18
N ASP A 192 -21.02 3.54 -0.26
CA ASP A 192 -20.40 2.42 0.48
C ASP A 192 -18.92 2.70 0.78
N PHE A 193 -18.19 3.25 -0.19
CA PHE A 193 -16.80 3.67 0.01
C PHE A 193 -16.68 4.74 1.10
N ILE A 194 -17.50 5.80 1.04
CA ILE A 194 -17.49 6.88 2.04
C ILE A 194 -17.82 6.35 3.44
N VAL A 195 -18.84 5.50 3.56
CA VAL A 195 -19.24 4.89 4.83
C VAL A 195 -18.09 4.05 5.40
N ALA A 196 -17.49 3.17 4.60
CA ALA A 196 -16.41 2.31 5.04
C ALA A 196 -15.16 3.10 5.43
N ALA A 197 -14.69 3.99 4.55
CA ALA A 197 -13.47 4.77 4.76
C ALA A 197 -13.58 5.70 5.98
N SER A 198 -14.73 6.35 6.17
CA SER A 198 -14.96 7.24 7.32
C SER A 198 -14.96 6.46 8.65
N ASN A 199 -15.60 5.29 8.68
CA ASN A 199 -15.66 4.45 9.88
C ASN A 199 -14.32 3.79 10.22
N LEU A 200 -13.53 3.41 9.21
CA LEU A 200 -12.17 2.91 9.42
C LEU A 200 -11.26 3.99 9.97
N LEU A 201 -11.31 5.21 9.40
CA LEU A 201 -10.54 6.32 9.95
C LEU A 201 -10.99 6.67 11.37
N ALA A 202 -12.30 6.71 11.63
CA ALA A 202 -12.82 6.96 12.97
C ALA A 202 -12.33 5.90 13.97
N HIS A 203 -12.27 4.63 13.57
CA HIS A 203 -11.73 3.55 14.41
C HIS A 203 -10.28 3.81 14.84
N ILE A 204 -9.43 4.19 13.88
CA ILE A 204 -8.00 4.41 14.10
C ILE A 204 -7.77 5.51 15.14
N TYR A 205 -8.58 6.58 15.06
CA TYR A 205 -8.46 7.75 15.92
C TYR A 205 -9.35 7.71 17.17
N PHE A 206 -9.97 6.56 17.48
CA PHE A 206 -10.89 6.39 18.60
C PHE A 206 -12.07 7.39 18.60
N ILE A 207 -12.53 7.77 17.41
CA ILE A 207 -13.74 8.58 17.19
C ILE A 207 -14.94 7.63 17.11
N GLU A 208 -16.07 8.06 17.66
CA GLU A 208 -17.32 7.30 17.59
C GLU A 208 -17.74 7.08 16.13
N GLN A 209 -17.96 5.81 15.78
CA GLN A 209 -18.39 5.38 14.46
C GLN A 209 -19.88 5.66 14.26
N ILE A 210 -20.24 6.28 13.13
CA ILE A 210 -21.63 6.45 12.71
C ILE A 210 -21.90 5.56 11.51
N ARG A 211 -22.94 4.73 11.60
CA ARG A 211 -23.35 3.77 10.54
C ARG A 211 -24.67 4.15 9.86
N ASP A 212 -25.29 5.24 10.31
CA ASP A 212 -26.45 5.84 9.66
C ASP A 212 -26.04 6.34 8.26
N ARG A 213 -26.62 5.71 7.23
CA ARG A 213 -26.24 5.97 5.84
C ARG A 213 -26.85 7.28 5.35
N GLU A 214 -28.06 7.59 5.81
CA GLU A 214 -28.80 8.80 5.48
C GLU A 214 -28.07 10.03 6.01
N TYR A 215 -27.61 9.98 7.26
CA TYR A 215 -26.78 11.04 7.84
C TYR A 215 -25.48 11.23 7.03
N ILE A 216 -24.77 10.15 6.71
CA ILE A 216 -23.51 10.23 5.95
C ILE A 216 -23.75 10.80 4.56
N ALA A 217 -24.81 10.36 3.88
CA ALA A 217 -25.21 10.87 2.56
C ALA A 217 -25.51 12.37 2.61
N GLU A 218 -26.24 12.82 3.63
CA GLU A 218 -26.54 14.23 3.83
C GLU A 218 -25.27 15.05 4.05
N GLN A 219 -24.37 14.61 4.95
CA GLN A 219 -23.15 15.36 5.24
C GLN A 219 -22.18 15.37 4.07
N VAL A 220 -21.97 14.24 3.39
CA VAL A 220 -21.00 14.16 2.29
C VAL A 220 -21.43 15.01 1.09
N SER A 221 -22.74 15.17 0.86
CA SER A 221 -23.27 16.02 -0.21
C SER A 221 -22.94 17.50 -0.05
N LYS A 222 -22.70 17.96 1.19
CA LYS A 222 -22.35 19.35 1.52
C LYS A 222 -20.87 19.65 1.33
N ILE A 223 -20.04 18.62 1.16
CA ILE A 223 -18.58 18.74 1.10
C ILE A 223 -18.16 19.10 -0.32
N LYS A 224 -17.60 20.30 -0.47
CA LYS A 224 -17.01 20.76 -1.72
C LYS A 224 -15.57 20.27 -1.82
N VAL A 225 -15.25 19.58 -2.91
CA VAL A 225 -13.89 19.17 -3.23
C VAL A 225 -13.32 20.11 -4.27
N GLN A 226 -12.01 20.40 -4.17
CA GLN A 226 -11.33 21.24 -5.15
C GLN A 226 -11.30 20.55 -6.51
N GLU A 227 -11.52 21.32 -7.57
CA GLU A 227 -11.37 20.83 -8.93
C GLU A 227 -9.91 20.48 -9.20
N PHE A 228 -9.70 19.34 -9.85
CA PHE A 228 -8.37 18.85 -10.16
C PHE A 228 -7.85 19.43 -11.47
N GLN A 229 -6.61 19.92 -11.45
CA GLN A 229 -5.89 20.35 -12.63
C GLN A 229 -4.69 19.40 -12.85
N PRO A 230 -4.63 18.70 -13.99
CA PRO A 230 -3.52 17.80 -14.27
C PRO A 230 -2.22 18.58 -14.43
N LYS A 231 -1.13 18.00 -13.93
CA LYS A 231 0.20 18.60 -13.96
C LYS A 231 1.00 18.07 -15.13
N SER A 232 1.68 18.96 -15.85
CA SER A 232 2.67 18.59 -16.86
C SER A 232 3.94 18.01 -16.21
N GLY A 233 4.53 17.00 -16.85
CA GLY A 233 5.79 16.40 -16.40
C GLY A 233 5.65 15.32 -15.32
N VAL A 234 4.43 14.93 -14.92
CA VAL A 234 4.23 13.73 -14.10
C VAL A 234 4.63 12.51 -14.92
N GLN A 235 5.57 11.72 -14.43
CA GLN A 235 6.01 10.51 -15.11
C GLN A 235 5.16 9.31 -14.68
N ILE A 236 4.55 8.63 -15.64
CA ILE A 236 3.78 7.40 -15.43
C ILE A 236 4.50 6.29 -16.19
N PHE A 237 4.84 5.22 -15.47
CA PHE A 237 5.57 4.09 -16.02
C PHE A 237 4.61 3.08 -16.64
N GLU A 238 4.93 2.63 -17.85
CA GLU A 238 4.12 1.65 -18.58
C GLU A 238 4.39 0.22 -18.14
N ASN A 239 5.60 -0.05 -17.63
CA ASN A 239 6.01 -1.36 -17.16
C ASN A 239 6.97 -1.25 -15.96
N ASP A 240 7.16 -2.37 -15.26
CA ASP A 240 7.99 -2.43 -14.05
C ASP A 240 9.48 -2.23 -14.34
N GLU A 241 9.95 -2.53 -15.56
CA GLU A 241 11.35 -2.30 -15.95
C GLU A 241 11.68 -0.81 -16.03
N GLN A 242 10.79 0.00 -16.62
CA GLN A 242 10.93 1.45 -16.65
C GLN A 242 10.95 2.03 -15.24
N LEU A 243 10.03 1.56 -14.37
CA LEU A 243 9.97 1.97 -12.96
C LEU A 243 11.27 1.62 -12.23
N LYS A 244 11.76 0.37 -12.35
CA LYS A 244 13.02 -0.09 -11.74
C LYS A 244 14.20 0.73 -12.23
N THR A 245 14.30 0.97 -13.54
CA THR A 245 15.39 1.74 -14.15
C THR A 245 15.40 3.18 -13.62
N ASP A 246 14.24 3.81 -13.46
CA ASP A 246 14.16 5.16 -12.89
C ASP A 246 14.55 5.18 -11.40
N MET A 247 14.08 4.20 -10.62
CA MET A 247 14.47 4.05 -9.21
C MET A 247 15.98 3.85 -9.06
N GLU A 248 16.61 3.03 -9.92
CA GLU A 248 18.05 2.85 -9.93
C GLU A 248 18.81 4.12 -10.31
N LYS A 249 18.33 4.86 -11.31
CA LYS A 249 18.91 6.17 -11.70
C LYS A 249 18.86 7.16 -10.54
N LYS A 250 17.73 7.24 -9.84
CA LYS A 250 17.56 8.09 -8.64
C LYS A 250 18.50 7.65 -7.51
N ARG A 251 18.59 6.34 -7.24
CA ARG A 251 19.53 5.79 -6.25
C ARG A 251 20.99 6.13 -6.59
N ARG A 252 21.41 5.99 -7.85
CA ARG A 252 22.77 6.33 -8.29
C ARG A 252 23.07 7.83 -8.19
N LYS A 253 22.12 8.70 -8.55
CA LYS A 253 22.29 10.15 -8.36
C LYS A 253 22.49 10.52 -6.89
N ASN A 254 21.73 9.87 -6.01
CA ASN A 254 21.82 10.13 -4.57
C ASN A 254 23.09 9.54 -3.93
N SER A 255 23.62 8.42 -4.44
CA SER A 255 24.88 7.85 -3.94
C SER A 255 26.13 8.65 -4.34
N ILE A 256 26.06 9.48 -5.40
CA ILE A 256 27.15 10.37 -5.81
C ILE A 256 27.24 11.60 -4.89
N ILE A 257 26.16 11.93 -4.19
CA ILE A 257 26.15 12.92 -3.11
C ILE A 257 26.57 12.18 -1.83
N GLU A 258 27.87 11.92 -1.67
CA GLU A 258 28.42 11.42 -0.40
C GLU A 258 28.16 12.48 0.68
N ASP A 259 27.11 12.26 1.46
CA ASP A 259 26.81 13.08 2.63
C ASP A 259 27.72 12.63 3.77
N ASP A 260 28.83 13.35 3.96
CA ASP A 260 29.90 13.20 4.98
C ASP A 260 29.40 13.37 6.43
N GLN A 261 28.10 13.20 6.63
CA GLN A 261 27.40 13.31 7.89
C GLN A 261 27.49 12.01 8.66
N THR A 262 27.78 12.16 9.95
CA THR A 262 27.76 11.08 10.92
C THR A 262 26.36 10.45 11.01
N GLU A 263 26.28 9.15 11.37
CA GLU A 263 24.97 8.49 11.57
C GLU A 263 24.09 9.26 12.56
N GLN A 264 24.70 9.86 13.59
CA GLN A 264 24.01 10.63 14.61
C GLN A 264 23.38 11.91 14.05
N GLU A 265 24.06 12.61 13.13
CA GLU A 265 23.51 13.81 12.47
C GLU A 265 22.32 13.47 11.58
N LYS A 266 22.38 12.33 10.85
CA LYS A 266 21.27 11.86 10.01
C LYS A 266 20.03 11.54 10.86
N ILE A 267 20.23 10.91 12.03
CA ILE A 267 19.16 10.63 12.99
C ILE A 267 18.58 11.92 13.58
N ASN A 268 19.44 12.87 13.98
CA ASN A 268 18.99 14.14 14.54
C ASN A 268 18.19 14.97 13.52
N LYS A 269 18.62 15.01 12.25
CA LYS A 269 17.86 15.66 11.17
C LYS A 269 16.48 15.03 10.95
N LEU A 270 16.40 13.70 11.01
CA LEU A 270 15.13 12.98 10.91
C LEU A 270 14.19 13.34 12.07
N LEU A 271 14.69 13.31 13.30
CA LEU A 271 13.92 13.67 14.49
C LEU A 271 13.42 15.11 14.43
N ASN A 272 14.21 16.04 13.90
CA ASN A 272 13.80 17.43 13.74
C ASN A 272 12.66 17.62 12.73
N ARG A 273 12.47 16.68 11.79
CA ARG A 273 11.33 16.70 10.88
C ARG A 273 10.07 16.12 11.53
N LEU A 274 10.20 15.27 12.54
CA LEU A 274 9.06 14.64 13.19
C LEU A 274 8.47 15.53 14.31
N PRO A 275 7.17 15.41 14.61
CA PRO A 275 6.54 16.15 15.70
C PRO A 275 7.23 15.86 17.04
N LYS A 276 7.35 16.86 17.91
CA LYS A 276 8.02 16.68 19.22
C LYS A 276 7.28 15.65 20.06
N HIS A 277 8.00 14.65 20.57
CA HIS A 277 7.42 13.49 21.28
C HIS A 277 6.48 13.88 22.43
N ASN A 278 6.82 14.92 23.19
CA ASN A 278 6.02 15.36 24.33
C ASN A 278 4.65 15.94 23.94
N GLU A 279 4.52 16.49 22.73
CA GLU A 279 3.29 17.12 22.24
C GLU A 279 2.28 16.09 21.71
N ILE A 280 2.74 14.87 21.42
CA ILE A 280 1.95 13.84 20.73
C ILE A 280 1.62 12.62 21.59
N ARG A 281 2.12 12.53 22.84
CA ARG A 281 1.87 11.40 23.75
C ARG A 281 0.39 11.22 24.12
N SER A 282 -0.41 12.28 24.06
CA SER A 282 -1.83 12.24 24.37
C SER A 282 -2.70 11.82 23.17
N ILE A 283 -2.10 11.64 21.99
CA ILE A 283 -2.80 11.27 20.77
C ILE A 283 -2.81 9.75 20.65
N ASN A 284 -3.99 9.14 20.76
CA ASN A 284 -4.14 7.70 20.57
C ASN A 284 -4.48 7.39 19.11
N ILE A 285 -3.70 6.49 18.50
CA ILE A 285 -3.88 5.97 17.14
C ILE A 285 -3.71 4.45 17.20
N ARG A 286 -4.53 3.68 16.48
CA ARG A 286 -4.47 2.21 16.44
C ARG A 286 -4.75 1.64 15.06
#